data_AF-A0A2P6PMD4-F1
#
_entry.id   AF-A0A2P6PMD4-F1
#
_cell.length_a   1.000
_cell.length_b   1.000
_cell.length_c   1.000
_cell.angle_alpha   90.00
_cell.angle_beta   90.00
_cell.angle_gamma   90.00
#
_symmetry.space_group_name_H-M   'P 1'
#
loop_
_entity.id
_entity.type
_entity.pdbx_description
1 polymer ?
#
loop_
_entity_poly.entity_id
_entity_poly.type
_entity_poly.pdbx_seq_one_letter_code
_entity_poly.pdbx_strand_id
1 'polypeptide(L)' 'MHCAFGDNVNPIILRESCWREARFQALAAKGYPSDAAAYNDPSIISQRLPVVMNTTHKLKVSSNM' A
#
# COMPACT_ATOMS: atom_id res chain seq x y z
N MET A 1 12.99 -2.35 -9.74
CA MET A 1 13.43 -1.01 -9.31
C MET A 1 14.81 -1.18 -8.68
N HIS A 2 15.87 -0.66 -9.31
CA HIS A 2 17.22 -0.69 -8.75
C HIS A 2 17.44 0.59 -7.94
N CYS A 3 17.71 0.48 -6.65
CA CYS A 3 18.06 1.62 -5.80
C CYS A 3 19.55 1.51 -5.46
N ALA A 4 20.38 2.36 -6.06
CA ALA A 4 21.80 2.44 -5.74
C ALA A 4 21.99 3.42 -4.59
N PHE A 5 22.55 2.96 -3.47
CA PHE A 5 22.99 3.84 -2.41
C PHE A 5 24.42 4.29 -2.71
N GLY A 6 24.78 5.52 -2.32
CA GLY A 6 26.14 6.00 -2.49
C GLY A 6 27.15 5.18 -1.67
N ASP A 7 28.44 5.34 -1.98
CA ASP A 7 29.50 4.74 -1.18
C ASP A 7 29.63 5.46 0.17
N ASN A 8 29.89 4.69 1.23
CA ASN A 8 30.14 5.17 2.59
C ASN A 8 29.00 6.00 3.24
N VAL A 9 27.75 5.84 2.77
CA VAL A 9 26.56 6.41 3.41
C VAL A 9 25.86 5.35 4.26
N ASN A 10 25.08 5.79 5.26
CA ASN A 10 24.17 4.93 6.05
C ASN A 10 22.75 5.03 5.46
N PRO A 11 22.40 4.26 4.42
CA PRO A 11 21.13 4.43 3.75
C PRO A 11 19.95 4.04 4.64
N ILE A 12 18.88 4.80 4.48
CA ILE A 12 17.64 4.61 5.21
C ILE A 12 16.53 4.44 4.18
N ILE A 13 15.77 3.37 4.30
CA ILE A 13 14.59 3.12 3.50
C ILE A 13 13.37 3.55 4.32
N LEU A 14 12.62 4.51 3.79
CA LEU A 14 11.28 4.83 4.28
C LEU A 14 10.31 3.86 3.61
N ARG A 15 9.61 3.08 4.42
CA ARG A 15 8.61 2.11 3.94
C ARG A 15 7.27 2.41 4.57
N GLU A 16 6.28 2.68 3.73
CA GLU A 16 4.87 2.70 4.12
C GLU A 16 4.22 1.38 3.70
N SER A 17 3.41 0.79 4.58
CA SER A 17 2.55 -0.35 4.27
C SER A 17 1.12 -0.02 4.69
N CYS A 18 0.22 -0.01 3.70
CA CYS A 18 -1.18 0.33 3.88
C CYS A 18 -2.05 -0.86 3.46
N TRP A 19 -2.79 -1.42 4.41
CA TRP A 19 -3.84 -2.41 4.16
C TRP A 19 -5.19 -1.71 4.06
N ARG A 20 -5.87 -1.91 2.94
CA ARG A 20 -7.24 -1.44 2.71
C ARG A 20 -8.16 -2.62 2.43
N GLU A 21 -9.31 -2.67 3.08
CA GLU A 21 -10.25 -3.80 2.94
C GLU A 21 -11.70 -3.40 3.30
N ALA A 22 -12.66 -3.97 2.58
CA ALA A 22 -14.08 -3.90 2.90
C ALA A 22 -14.82 -5.10 2.29
N ARG A 23 -16.01 -5.42 2.83
CA ARG A 23 -16.95 -6.36 2.20
C ARG A 23 -17.67 -5.70 1.03
N PHE A 24 -17.97 -6.45 -0.03
CA PHE A 24 -18.77 -5.95 -1.16
C PHE A 24 -20.10 -5.34 -0.75
N GLN A 25 -20.82 -5.95 0.20
CA GLN A 25 -22.07 -5.39 0.74
C GLN A 25 -21.89 -4.00 1.38
N ALA A 26 -20.77 -3.77 2.06
CA ALA A 26 -20.47 -2.48 2.67
C ALA A 26 -20.10 -1.41 1.61
N LEU A 27 -19.48 -1.83 0.51
CA LEU A 27 -19.23 -0.95 -0.65
C LEU A 27 -20.53 -0.64 -1.40
N ALA A 28 -21.40 -1.63 -1.57
CA ALA A 28 -22.72 -1.47 -2.18
C ALA A 28 -23.62 -0.50 -1.40
N ALA A 29 -23.60 -0.58 -0.08
CA ALA A 29 -24.29 0.39 0.79
C ALA A 29 -23.80 1.83 0.62
N LYS A 30 -22.57 2.04 0.09
CA LYS A 30 -22.02 3.36 -0.26
C LYS A 30 -22.32 3.78 -1.71
N GLY A 31 -23.07 2.97 -2.46
CA GLY A 31 -23.43 3.23 -3.85
C GLY A 31 -22.44 2.68 -4.88
N TYR A 32 -21.47 1.85 -4.47
CA TYR A 32 -20.57 1.19 -5.44
C TYR A 32 -21.22 -0.07 -6.03
N PRO A 33 -21.01 -0.39 -7.32
CA PRO A 33 -21.61 -1.57 -7.92
C PRO A 33 -21.13 -2.85 -7.23
N SER A 34 -22.02 -3.80 -6.97
CA SER A 34 -21.63 -5.11 -6.41
C SER A 34 -21.03 -6.07 -7.45
N ASP A 35 -21.04 -5.70 -8.74
CA ASP A 35 -20.53 -6.56 -9.81
C ASP A 35 -19.00 -6.70 -9.76
N ALA A 36 -18.50 -7.84 -10.25
CA ALA A 36 -17.07 -8.15 -10.21
C ALA A 36 -16.23 -7.24 -11.14
N ALA A 37 -16.83 -6.64 -12.17
CA ALA A 37 -16.10 -5.79 -13.12
C ALA A 37 -15.69 -4.45 -12.50
N ALA A 38 -16.51 -3.92 -11.58
CA ALA A 38 -16.27 -2.66 -10.88
C ALA A 38 -15.02 -2.64 -9.97
N TYR A 39 -14.43 -3.82 -9.70
CA TYR A 39 -13.32 -4.00 -8.76
C TYR A 39 -11.99 -4.42 -9.43
N ASN A 40 -11.97 -4.57 -10.75
CA ASN A 40 -10.81 -5.09 -11.47
C ASN A 40 -9.63 -4.11 -11.60
N ASP A 41 -9.83 -2.82 -11.32
CA ASP A 41 -8.76 -1.81 -11.37
C ASP A 41 -8.27 -1.49 -9.95
N PRO A 42 -7.04 -1.94 -9.57
CA PRO A 42 -6.44 -1.64 -8.27
C PRO A 42 -6.32 -0.14 -7.97
N SER A 43 -6.11 0.69 -8.98
CA SER A 43 -5.97 2.14 -8.84
C SER A 43 -7.29 2.79 -8.45
N ILE A 44 -8.41 2.27 -8.95
CA ILE A 44 -9.76 2.76 -8.63
C ILE A 44 -10.24 2.21 -7.29
N ILE A 45 -10.14 0.89 -7.07
CA ILE A 45 -10.67 0.27 -5.85
C ILE A 45 -9.90 0.68 -4.60
N SER A 46 -8.59 0.94 -4.70
CA SER A 46 -7.78 1.42 -3.56
C SER A 46 -8.30 2.74 -2.97
N GLN A 47 -8.95 3.60 -3.76
CA GLN A 47 -9.54 4.86 -3.29
C GLN A 47 -10.87 4.66 -2.54
N ARG A 48 -11.56 3.53 -2.77
CA ARG A 48 -12.88 3.23 -2.19
C ARG A 48 -12.78 2.38 -0.92
N LEU A 49 -11.74 1.54 -0.83
CA LEU A 49 -11.49 0.69 0.33
C LEU A 49 -11.02 1.54 1.53
N PRO A 50 -11.61 1.37 2.72
CA PRO A 50 -11.13 2.04 3.93
C PRO A 50 -9.78 1.44 4.37
N VAL A 51 -8.97 2.27 5.02
CA VAL A 51 -7.70 1.84 5.60
C VAL A 51 -7.96 1.07 6.89
N VAL A 52 -7.56 -0.19 6.92
CA VAL A 52 -7.62 -1.04 8.12
C VAL A 52 -6.35 -0.89 8.95
N MET A 53 -5.20 -0.81 8.27
CA MET A 53 -3.91 -0.64 8.91
C MET A 53 -3.02 0.24 8.04
N ASN A 54 -2.34 1.19 8.66
CA ASN A 54 -1.25 1.92 8.02
C ASN A 54 -0.04 1.91 8.96
N THR A 55 1.11 1.50 8.43
CA THR A 55 2.36 1.42 9.19
C THR A 55 3.48 2.06 8.41
N THR A 56 4.21 2.94 9.08
CA THR A 56 5.41 3.59 8.53
C THR A 56 6.64 3.07 9.25
N HIS A 57 7.66 2.73 8.48
CA HIS A 57 8.91 2.20 9.00
C HIS A 57 10.09 2.98 8.45
N LYS A 58 11.10 3.17 9.31
CA LYS A 58 12.41 3.68 8.94
C LYS A 58 13.40 2.53 9.05
N LEU A 59 13.64 1.86 7.93
CA LEU A 59 14.51 0.69 7.87
C LEU A 59 15.95 1.17 7.65
N LYS A 60 16.83 0.88 8.60
CA LYS A 60 18.27 1.07 8.42
C LYS A 60 18.81 -0.15 7.68
N VAL A 61 19.55 0.07 6.60
CA VAL A 61 20.25 -1.03 5.94
C VAL A 61 21.57 -1.22 6.67
N SER A 62 21.76 -2.36 7.34
CA SER A 62 23.05 -2.71 7.91
C SER A 62 24.02 -3.05 6.77
N SER A 63 25.17 -2.41 6.74
CA SER A 63 26.28 -2.78 5.88
C SER A 63 26.85 -4.13 6.34
N ASN A 64 26.37 -5.22 5.75
CA ASN A 64 27.13 -6.47 5.70
C ASN A 64 27.89 -6.44 4.37
N MET A 65 29.01 -5.72 4.33
CA MET A 65 30.10 -6.01 3.41
C MET A 65 31.17 -6.75 4.19
#